data_AF-A0A7V3HJA3-F1
#
_entry.id   AF-A0A7V3HJA3-F1
#
_cell.length_a   1.000
_cell.length_b   1.000
_cell.length_c   1.000
_cell.angle_alpha   90.00
_cell.angle_beta   90.00
_cell.angle_gamma   90.00
#
_symmetry.space_group_name_H-M   'P 1'
#
loop_
_entity.id
_entity.type
_entity.pdbx_description
1 polymer ?
#
loop_
_entity_poly.entity_id
_entity_poly.type
_entity_poly.pdbx_seq_one_letter_code
_entity_poly.pdbx_strand_id
1 'polypeptide(L)'
;MAKETAIQELIQRATAVLAVSGEELLLRGITAEAVERIFALKRAAARLQAKYGSIEALEQRIREEGVSPDDHTLYTDLLEWRAIRHELEELLRFLESV
;
A
#
# COMPACT_ATOMS: atom_id res chain seq x y z
N MET A 1 13.09 -0.41 25.03
CA MET A 1 13.55 0.39 26.19
C MET A 1 13.81 1.85 25.79
N ALA A 2 15.05 2.31 25.53
CA ALA A 2 15.31 3.76 25.33
C ALA A 2 14.54 4.42 24.15
N LYS A 3 14.35 3.70 23.05
CA LYS A 3 13.65 4.22 21.85
C LYS A 3 12.13 4.32 22.05
N GLU A 4 11.54 3.41 22.82
CA GLU A 4 10.11 3.44 23.16
C GLU A 4 9.80 4.61 24.10
N THR A 5 10.68 4.87 25.08
CA THR A 5 10.55 6.01 25.99
C THR A 5 10.59 7.33 25.23
N ALA A 6 11.50 7.48 24.25
CA ALA A 6 11.59 8.68 23.43
C ALA A 6 10.33 8.94 22.57
N ILE A 7 9.70 7.89 22.04
CA ILE A 7 8.46 8.01 21.26
C ILE A 7 7.29 8.41 22.16
N GLN A 8 7.19 7.82 23.35
CA GLN A 8 6.14 8.16 24.31
C GLN A 8 6.25 9.63 24.77
N GLU A 9 7.46 10.11 25.06
CA GLU A 9 7.70 11.51 25.40
C GLU A 9 7.32 12.45 24.25
N LEU A 10 7.61 12.08 23.00
CA LEU A 10 7.23 12.87 21.83
C LEU A 10 5.71 12.97 21.68
N ILE A 11 5.00 11.85 21.83
CA ILE A 11 3.53 11.81 21.76
C ILE A 11 2.94 12.68 22.88
N GLN A 12 3.43 12.57 24.11
CA GLN A 12 2.96 13.40 25.23
C GLN A 12 3.17 14.90 24.99
N ARG A 13 4.32 15.28 24.41
CA ARG A 13 4.57 16.68 24.06
C ARG A 13 3.64 17.16 22.95
N ALA A 14 3.41 16.34 21.93
CA ALA A 14 2.52 16.68 20.82
C ALA A 14 1.06 16.82 21.27
N THR A 15 0.56 15.92 22.12
CA THR A 15 -0.81 15.99 22.64
C THR A 15 -1.03 17.20 23.53
N ALA A 16 -0.02 17.61 24.32
CA ALA A 16 -0.09 18.83 25.13
C ALA A 16 -0.20 20.11 24.27
N VAL A 17 0.49 20.16 23.12
CA VAL A 17 0.47 21.31 22.21
C VAL A 17 -0.81 21.34 21.37
N LEU A 18 -1.22 20.18 20.86
CA LEU A 18 -2.36 20.06 19.92
C LEU A 18 -3.71 19.92 20.63
N ALA A 19 -3.72 19.69 21.95
CA ALA A 19 -4.91 19.45 22.75
C ALA A 19 -5.79 18.29 22.23
N VAL A 20 -5.14 17.22 21.74
CA VAL A 20 -5.78 15.97 21.26
C VAL A 20 -5.31 14.78 22.08
N SER A 21 -6.04 13.66 22.06
CA SER A 21 -5.58 12.44 22.70
C SER A 21 -4.41 11.80 21.93
N GLY A 22 -3.60 10.99 22.60
CA GLY A 22 -2.53 10.24 21.94
C GLY A 22 -3.07 9.24 20.92
N GLU A 23 -4.22 8.64 21.21
CA GLU A 23 -4.93 7.74 20.31
C GLU A 23 -5.41 8.48 19.05
N GLU A 24 -6.02 9.66 19.20
CA GLU A 24 -6.45 10.49 18.07
C GLU A 24 -5.27 10.92 17.20
N LEU A 25 -4.15 11.31 17.83
CA LEU A 25 -2.93 11.67 17.12
C LEU A 25 -2.36 10.50 16.32
N LEU A 26 -2.29 9.31 16.91
CA LEU A 26 -1.83 8.09 16.25
C LEU A 26 -2.76 7.69 15.10
N LEU A 27 -4.07 7.72 15.34
CA LEU A 27 -5.06 7.37 14.33
C LEU A 27 -4.96 8.26 13.11
N ARG A 28 -4.87 9.59 13.31
CA ARG A 28 -4.67 10.54 12.21
C ARG A 28 -3.40 10.25 11.42
N GLY A 29 -2.29 9.93 12.09
CA GLY A 29 -1.02 9.58 11.45
C GLY A 29 -1.11 8.30 10.63
N ILE A 30 -1.68 7.23 11.19
CA ILE A 30 -1.85 5.94 10.51
C ILE A 30 -2.78 6.09 9.31
N THR A 31 -3.90 6.80 9.47
CA THR A 31 -4.86 7.06 8.38
C THR A 31 -4.20 7.85 7.25
N ALA A 32 -3.40 8.89 7.57
CA ALA A 32 -2.69 9.66 6.56
C ALA A 32 -1.70 8.80 5.76
N GLU A 33 -0.91 7.97 6.44
CA GLU A 33 0.04 7.05 5.79
C GLU A 33 -0.68 6.00 4.92
N ALA A 34 -1.79 5.43 5.41
CA ALA A 34 -2.60 4.49 4.65
C ALA A 34 -3.14 5.11 3.35
N VAL A 35 -3.62 6.36 3.41
CA VAL A 35 -4.12 7.09 2.24
C VAL A 35 -3.01 7.36 1.22
N GLU A 36 -1.83 7.81 1.67
CA GLU A 36 -0.67 8.00 0.79
C GLU A 36 -0.24 6.70 0.11
N ARG A 37 -0.25 5.60 0.86
CA ARG A 37 0.04 4.27 0.32
C ARG A 37 -0.98 3.84 -0.73
N ILE A 38 -2.28 4.05 -0.49
CA ILE A 38 -3.34 3.80 -1.48
C ILE A 38 -3.08 4.60 -2.77
N PHE A 39 -2.71 5.88 -2.67
CA PHE A 39 -2.39 6.69 -3.85
C PHE A 39 -1.17 6.16 -4.62
N ALA A 40 -0.12 5.70 -3.93
CA ALA A 40 1.02 5.07 -4.57
C ALA A 40 0.64 3.78 -5.30
N LEU A 41 -0.14 2.91 -4.66
CA LEU A 41 -0.64 1.65 -5.22
C LEU A 41 -1.54 1.87 -6.43
N LYS A 42 -2.46 2.83 -6.38
CA LYS A 42 -3.34 3.19 -7.52
C LYS A 42 -2.54 3.71 -8.71
N ARG A 43 -1.49 4.52 -8.48
CA ARG A 43 -0.58 4.96 -9.54
C ARG A 43 0.19 3.80 -10.16
N ALA A 44 0.68 2.85 -9.36
CA ALA A 44 1.35 1.67 -9.86
C ALA A 44 0.40 0.78 -10.69
N ALA A 45 -0.81 0.52 -10.18
CA ALA A 45 -1.84 -0.21 -10.92
C ALA A 45 -2.18 0.48 -12.25
N ALA A 46 -2.30 1.80 -12.28
CA ALA A 46 -2.58 2.54 -13.52
C ALA A 46 -1.47 2.37 -14.57
N ARG A 47 -0.20 2.26 -14.16
CA ARG A 47 0.91 1.98 -15.10
C ARG A 47 0.80 0.57 -15.70
N LEU A 48 0.50 -0.43 -14.88
CA LEU A 48 0.29 -1.80 -15.34
C LEU A 48 -0.95 -1.89 -16.25
N GLN A 49 -2.02 -1.19 -15.88
CA GLN A 49 -3.23 -1.06 -16.69
C GLN A 49 -2.96 -0.40 -18.04
N ALA A 50 -2.15 0.66 -18.09
CA ALA A 50 -1.75 1.29 -19.34
C ALA A 50 -0.91 0.36 -20.22
N LYS A 51 -0.08 -0.50 -19.61
CA LYS A 51 0.80 -1.45 -20.31
C LYS A 51 0.05 -2.66 -20.88
N TYR A 52 -0.96 -3.17 -20.16
CA TYR A 52 -1.58 -4.46 -20.45
C TYR A 52 -3.10 -4.41 -20.64
N GLY A 53 -3.75 -3.29 -20.36
CA GLY A 53 -5.22 -3.12 -20.42
C GLY A 53 -5.92 -3.67 -19.18
N SER A 54 -5.72 -4.94 -18.84
CA SER A 54 -6.25 -5.56 -17.62
C SER A 54 -5.31 -6.66 -17.11
N ILE A 55 -5.52 -7.07 -15.85
CA ILE A 55 -4.75 -8.18 -15.26
C ILE A 55 -5.11 -9.51 -15.94
N GLU A 56 -6.36 -9.70 -16.34
CA GLU A 56 -6.83 -10.88 -17.06
C GLU A 56 -6.19 -10.97 -18.45
N ALA A 57 -6.00 -9.83 -19.13
CA ALA A 57 -5.29 -9.78 -20.40
C ALA A 57 -3.81 -10.17 -20.25
N LEU A 58 -3.14 -9.72 -19.18
CA LEU A 58 -1.78 -10.13 -18.85
C LEU A 58 -1.70 -11.64 -18.53
N GLU A 59 -2.63 -12.16 -17.73
CA GLU A 59 -2.71 -13.59 -17.42
C GLU A 59 -2.94 -14.43 -18.67
N GLN A 60 -3.82 -13.98 -19.57
CA GLN A 60 -4.07 -14.66 -20.84
C GLN A 60 -2.81 -14.68 -21.71
N ARG A 61 -2.14 -13.54 -21.82
CA ARG A 61 -0.88 -13.43 -22.57
C ARG A 61 0.19 -14.39 -22.05
N ILE A 62 0.37 -14.48 -20.73
CA ILE A 62 1.31 -15.42 -20.12
C ILE A 62 0.93 -16.87 -20.41
N ARG A 63 -0.37 -17.20 -20.45
CA ARG A 63 -0.83 -18.55 -20.81
C ARG A 63 -0.54 -18.91 -22.26
N GLU A 64 -0.64 -17.96 -23.18
CA GLU A 64 -0.45 -18.17 -24.62
C GLU A 64 1.02 -18.14 -25.03
N GLU A 65 1.77 -17.15 -24.55
CA GLU A 65 3.17 -16.91 -24.94
C GLU A 65 4.16 -17.65 -24.02
N GLY A 66 3.72 -18.06 -22.83
CA GLY A 66 4.61 -18.54 -21.78
C GLY A 66 5.40 -17.39 -21.14
N VAL A 67 6.34 -17.75 -20.27
CA VAL A 67 7.32 -16.81 -19.70
C VAL A 67 8.69 -17.25 -20.18
N SER A 68 9.43 -16.33 -20.81
CA SER A 68 10.79 -16.61 -21.24
C SER A 68 11.68 -16.89 -20.02
N PRO A 69 12.57 -17.90 -20.06
CA PRO A 69 13.57 -18.11 -19.01
C PRO A 69 14.54 -16.93 -18.84
N ASP A 70 14.71 -16.13 -19.89
CA ASP A 70 15.64 -14.99 -19.91
C ASP A 70 14.92 -13.65 -19.67
N ASP A 71 13.58 -13.63 -19.79
CA ASP A 71 12.77 -12.44 -19.55
C ASP A 71 11.49 -12.80 -18.77
N HIS A 72 11.56 -12.55 -17.46
CA HIS A 72 10.46 -12.78 -16.53
C HIS A 72 9.56 -11.54 -16.35
N THR A 73 9.72 -10.48 -17.15
CA THR A 73 9.00 -9.21 -16.97
C THR A 73 7.49 -9.41 -16.88
N LEU A 74 6.89 -10.23 -17.76
CA LEU A 74 5.45 -10.49 -17.72
C LEU A 74 5.00 -11.09 -16.38
N TYR A 75 5.76 -12.05 -15.87
CA TYR A 75 5.44 -12.73 -14.62
C TYR A 75 5.66 -11.81 -13.41
N THR A 76 6.74 -11.04 -13.41
CA THR A 76 7.03 -10.04 -12.37
C THR A 76 5.92 -8.99 -12.30
N ASP A 77 5.50 -8.47 -13.45
CA ASP A 77 4.43 -7.49 -13.54
C ASP A 77 3.08 -8.07 -13.07
N LEU A 78 2.82 -9.35 -13.35
CA LEU A 78 1.62 -10.04 -12.85
C LEU A 78 1.66 -10.17 -11.32
N LEU A 79 2.81 -10.56 -10.74
CA LEU A 79 2.97 -10.64 -9.30
C LEU A 79 2.82 -9.28 -8.62
N GLU A 80 3.42 -8.24 -9.20
CA GLU A 80 3.25 -6.86 -8.73
C GLU A 80 1.78 -6.47 -8.74
N TRP A 81 1.06 -6.72 -9.83
CA TRP A 81 -0.37 -6.36 -9.92
C TRP A 81 -1.22 -7.07 -8.88
N ARG A 82 -0.96 -8.36 -8.64
CA ARG A 82 -1.66 -9.15 -7.60
C ARG A 82 -1.36 -8.61 -6.21
N ALA A 83 -0.10 -8.29 -5.92
CA ALA A 83 0.30 -7.70 -4.65
C ALA A 83 -0.39 -6.34 -4.44
N ILE A 84 -0.44 -5.49 -5.46
CA ILE A 84 -1.13 -4.20 -5.41
C ILE A 84 -2.62 -4.38 -5.10
N ARG A 85 -3.30 -5.33 -5.77
CA ARG A 85 -4.72 -5.61 -5.52
C ARG A 85 -4.96 -6.05 -4.07
N HIS A 86 -4.16 -7.00 -3.60
CA HIS A 86 -4.30 -7.51 -2.24
C HIS A 86 -4.03 -6.42 -1.19
N GLU A 87 -2.95 -5.65 -1.34
CA GLU A 87 -2.61 -4.60 -0.40
C GLU A 87 -3.67 -3.48 -0.39
N LEU A 88 -4.22 -3.11 -1.55
CA LEU A 88 -5.33 -2.16 -1.63
C LEU A 88 -6.56 -2.67 -0.87
N GLU A 89 -6.91 -3.94 -1.00
CA GLU A 89 -8.03 -4.54 -0.28
C GLU A 89 -7.80 -4.51 1.25
N GLU A 90 -6.60 -4.84 1.72
CA GLU A 90 -6.26 -4.78 3.15
C GLU A 90 -6.31 -3.34 3.70
N LEU A 91 -5.77 -2.36 2.96
CA LEU A 91 -5.79 -0.96 3.38
C LEU A 91 -7.20 -0.38 3.41
N LEU A 92 -8.06 -0.76 2.46
CA LEU A 92 -9.46 -0.35 2.47
C LEU A 92 -10.22 -0.98 3.64
N ARG A 93 -10.02 -2.28 3.91
CA ARG A 93 -10.58 -2.94 5.09
C ARG A 93 -10.14 -2.26 6.39
N PHE A 94 -8.85 -1.92 6.49
CA PHE A 94 -8.31 -1.20 7.64
C PHE A 94 -9.05 0.14 7.83
N LEU A 95 -9.14 0.95 6.78
CA LEU A 95 -9.82 2.26 6.85
C LEU A 95 -11.33 2.16 7.14
N GLU A 96 -12.00 1.10 6.71
CA GLU A 96 -13.41 0.84 7.01
C GLU A 96 -13.66 0.41 8.47
N SER A 97 -12.61 -0.08 9.14
CA SER A 97 -12.66 -0.54 10.54
C SER A 97 -12.26 0.52 11.57
N VAL A 98 -11.78 1.68 11.09
CA VAL A 98 -11.41 2.85 11.87
C VAL A 98 -12.62 3.76 12.06
#